data_AF-L1IHX9-F1
#
_entry.id   AF-L1IHX9-F1
#
_cell.length_a   1.000
_cell.length_b   1.000
_cell.length_c   1.000
_cell.angle_alpha   90.00
_cell.angle_beta   90.00
_cell.angle_gamma   90.00
#
_symmetry.space_group_name_H-M   'P 1'
#
loop_
_entity.id
_entity.type
_entity.pdbx_description
1 polymer ?
#
loop_
_entity_poly.entity_id
_entity_poly.type
_entity_poly.pdbx_seq_one_letter_code
_entity_poly.pdbx_strand_id
1 'polypeptide(L)'
;MAAMMFCRGFDDLLPNSDTTAVKFFNVDERFVYESFFHDFGPINISQLYRYCQLIRTKLSSLEGGKNCIVHCTSIDPKVCTNAAWLAGLSSIGCGWFHPGASALFVLVPLSSFLRWFASDVFCVLKQSIGETVSNFGVSLLDCFKAIHLARKELFFDFSNFDPEEYEFFEKVENGDFNVITPKFIAFSNPTAVRTEICPGVFSKVSGKQR
;
A
#
# COMPACT_ATOMS: atom_id res chain seq x y z
N MET A 1 5.31 17.56 18.29
CA MET A 1 5.37 16.90 16.98
C MET A 1 4.73 15.53 17.17
N ALA A 2 3.63 15.25 16.50
CA ALA A 2 3.00 13.94 16.55
C ALA A 2 3.85 12.96 15.72
N ALA A 3 4.13 11.78 16.27
CA ALA A 3 4.97 10.78 15.62
C ALA A 3 4.12 9.56 15.22
N MET A 4 4.54 8.88 14.17
CA MET A 4 4.01 7.58 13.79
C MET A 4 5.12 6.55 13.96
N MET A 5 4.83 5.51 14.73
CA MET A 5 5.72 4.36 14.89
C MET A 5 5.10 3.12 14.26
N PHE A 6 5.94 2.18 13.84
CA PHE A 6 5.53 0.90 13.26
C PHE A 6 6.03 -0.26 14.13
N CYS A 7 5.16 -1.22 14.44
CA CYS A 7 5.45 -2.36 15.30
C CYS A 7 4.88 -3.66 14.72
N ARG A 8 5.66 -4.75 14.80
CA ARG A 8 5.25 -6.10 14.40
C ARG A 8 4.93 -6.94 15.64
N GLY A 9 3.90 -7.77 15.55
CA GLY A 9 3.50 -8.69 16.63
C GLY A 9 2.37 -8.08 17.44
N PHE A 10 1.14 -8.40 17.05
CA PHE A 10 -0.08 -7.93 17.70
C PHE A 10 -0.42 -8.74 18.96
N ASP A 11 0.03 -9.99 19.05
CA ASP A 11 -0.51 -10.97 20.01
C ASP A 11 -0.08 -10.75 21.47
N ASP A 12 1.05 -10.08 21.72
CA ASP A 12 1.58 -9.89 23.09
C ASP A 12 1.37 -8.48 23.67
N LEU A 13 0.75 -7.55 22.93
CA LEU A 13 0.59 -6.13 23.32
C LEU A 13 -0.88 -5.68 23.50
N LEU A 14 -1.79 -6.63 23.70
CA LEU A 14 -3.25 -6.48 23.94
C LEU A 14 -3.71 -5.17 24.65
N PRO A 15 -4.97 -4.75 24.44
CA PRO A 15 -5.42 -3.45 23.93
C PRO A 15 -5.68 -2.40 25.03
N ASN A 16 -5.09 -2.58 26.21
CA ASN A 16 -5.22 -1.66 27.36
C ASN A 16 -4.00 -0.75 27.54
N SER A 17 -3.10 -0.71 26.55
CA SER A 17 -1.88 0.11 26.51
C SER A 17 -2.12 1.50 25.90
N ASP A 18 -3.34 1.76 25.42
CA ASP A 18 -3.77 3.06 24.96
C ASP A 18 -3.66 4.06 26.11
N THR A 19 -2.69 4.96 26.02
CA THR A 19 -2.52 6.05 26.98
C THR A 19 -3.06 7.34 26.39
N THR A 20 -3.11 8.41 27.19
CA THR A 20 -3.33 9.76 26.65
C THR A 20 -2.26 10.16 25.65
N ALA A 21 -1.06 9.56 25.71
CA ALA A 21 0.09 9.90 24.87
C ALA A 21 0.29 8.96 23.67
N VAL A 22 -0.20 7.71 23.70
CA VAL A 22 0.05 6.71 22.66
C VAL A 22 -1.24 5.99 22.28
N LYS A 23 -1.54 5.98 20.98
CA LYS A 23 -2.73 5.33 20.40
C LYS A 23 -2.34 4.24 19.41
N PHE A 24 -2.75 3.01 19.68
CA PHE A 24 -2.46 1.87 18.83
C PHE A 24 -3.56 1.68 17.77
N PHE A 25 -3.19 1.19 16.59
CA PHE A 25 -4.14 0.76 15.58
C PHE A 25 -3.55 -0.31 14.66
N ASN A 26 -4.41 -1.10 14.05
CA ASN A 26 -4.09 -2.13 13.06
C ASN A 26 -4.94 -1.90 11.80
N VAL A 27 -4.43 -2.32 10.65
CA VAL A 27 -5.15 -2.23 9.36
C VAL A 27 -5.07 -3.51 8.53
N ASP A 28 -4.62 -4.62 9.13
CA ASP A 28 -4.31 -5.86 8.41
C ASP A 28 -5.53 -6.41 7.66
N GLU A 29 -6.72 -6.29 8.24
CA GLU A 29 -7.99 -6.72 7.62
C GLU A 29 -8.65 -5.64 6.76
N ARG A 30 -8.14 -4.40 6.81
CA ARG A 30 -8.76 -3.25 6.11
C ARG A 30 -8.17 -3.02 4.73
N PHE A 31 -6.85 -3.13 4.61
CA PHE A 31 -6.14 -2.93 3.36
C PHE A 31 -5.54 -4.27 2.93
N VAL A 32 -6.36 -5.06 2.25
CA VAL A 32 -6.01 -6.42 1.84
C VAL A 32 -5.62 -6.41 0.36
N TYR A 33 -4.52 -7.08 0.05
CA TYR A 33 -4.08 -7.29 -1.33
C TYR A 33 -4.86 -8.46 -1.95
N GLU A 34 -5.44 -8.23 -3.11
CA GLU A 34 -6.14 -9.25 -3.89
C GLU A 34 -5.12 -10.00 -4.76
N SER A 35 -4.71 -11.19 -4.30
CA SER A 35 -3.73 -12.02 -5.00
C SER A 35 -4.30 -12.61 -6.28
N PHE A 36 -3.53 -12.53 -7.36
CA PHE A 36 -3.84 -13.30 -8.57
C PHE A 36 -3.40 -14.77 -8.44
N PHE A 37 -2.27 -15.02 -7.79
CA PHE A 37 -1.77 -16.38 -7.54
C PHE A 37 -0.96 -16.45 -6.23
N HIS A 38 0.38 -16.38 -6.31
CA HIS A 38 1.30 -16.44 -5.16
C HIS A 38 1.89 -15.07 -4.78
N ASP A 39 1.55 -14.03 -5.54
CA ASP A 39 1.76 -12.64 -5.21
C ASP A 39 1.02 -12.26 -3.91
N PHE A 40 1.53 -11.25 -3.22
CA PHE A 40 0.93 -10.80 -1.96
C PHE A 40 1.02 -9.29 -1.76
N GLY A 41 1.59 -8.56 -2.70
CA GLY A 41 1.83 -7.13 -2.55
C GLY A 41 2.68 -6.54 -3.68
N PRO A 42 2.96 -5.23 -3.64
CA PRO A 42 2.50 -4.32 -2.60
C PRO A 42 1.03 -3.94 -2.80
N ILE A 43 0.40 -3.48 -1.74
CA ILE A 43 -0.94 -2.87 -1.80
C ILE A 43 -0.96 -1.70 -2.79
N ASN A 44 -2.04 -1.60 -3.57
CA ASN A 44 -2.18 -0.60 -4.63
C ASN A 44 -2.24 0.86 -4.12
N ILE A 45 -2.14 1.82 -5.04
CA ILE A 45 -2.08 3.25 -4.71
C ILE A 45 -3.39 3.83 -4.16
N SER A 46 -4.55 3.24 -4.51
CA SER A 46 -5.84 3.69 -3.96
C SER A 46 -5.94 3.38 -2.47
N GLN A 47 -5.64 2.14 -2.09
CA GLN A 47 -5.59 1.74 -0.69
C GLN A 47 -4.53 2.54 0.09
N LEU A 48 -3.38 2.82 -0.52
CA LEU A 48 -2.37 3.71 0.07
C LEU A 48 -2.90 5.14 0.28
N TYR A 49 -3.65 5.70 -0.67
CA TYR A 49 -4.28 7.01 -0.53
C TYR A 49 -5.25 7.04 0.66
N ARG A 50 -6.14 6.03 0.75
CA ARG A 50 -7.08 5.87 1.86
C ARG A 50 -6.37 5.67 3.20
N TYR A 51 -5.24 4.95 3.21
CA TYR A 51 -4.38 4.83 4.39
C TYR A 51 -3.82 6.20 4.82
N CYS A 52 -3.33 7.02 3.88
CA CYS A 52 -2.86 8.37 4.19
C CYS A 52 -3.97 9.24 4.81
N GLN A 53 -5.21 9.14 4.31
CA GLN A 53 -6.37 9.82 4.91
C GLN A 53 -6.68 9.34 6.32
N LEU A 54 -6.60 8.02 6.57
CA LEU A 54 -6.76 7.42 7.89
C LEU A 54 -5.72 7.97 8.88
N ILE A 55 -4.45 8.02 8.48
CA ILE A 55 -3.37 8.56 9.30
C ILE A 55 -3.60 10.04 9.61
N ARG A 56 -3.94 10.86 8.61
CA ARG A 56 -4.27 12.29 8.83
C ARG A 56 -5.41 12.46 9.84
N THR A 57 -6.46 11.65 9.71
CA THR A 57 -7.62 11.71 10.62
C THR A 57 -7.22 11.33 12.05
N LYS A 58 -6.49 10.22 12.21
CA LYS A 58 -5.99 9.77 13.52
C LYS A 58 -5.08 10.82 14.17
N LEU A 59 -4.16 11.41 13.41
CA LEU A 59 -3.29 12.47 13.93
C LEU A 59 -4.07 13.75 14.30
N SER A 60 -5.09 14.12 13.53
CA SER A 60 -5.93 15.30 13.83
C SER A 60 -6.78 15.11 15.08
N SER A 61 -7.17 13.87 15.39
CA SER A 61 -7.92 13.53 16.61
C SER A 61 -7.07 13.52 17.89
N LEU A 62 -5.75 13.69 17.79
CA LEU A 62 -4.89 13.76 18.96
C LEU A 62 -4.97 15.17 19.58
N GLU A 63 -5.77 15.34 20.62
CA GLU A 63 -5.84 16.58 21.38
C GLU A 63 -4.63 16.75 22.32
N GLY A 64 -4.05 17.95 22.41
CA GLY A 64 -3.35 18.40 23.62
C GLY A 64 -1.91 17.94 23.92
N GLY A 65 -1.04 17.59 22.96
CA GLY A 65 0.38 17.34 23.29
C GLY A 65 1.22 16.51 22.32
N LYS A 66 2.36 15.97 22.82
CA LYS A 66 3.31 15.08 22.10
C LYS A 66 2.73 13.65 21.94
N ASN A 67 1.57 13.54 21.33
CA ASN A 67 0.89 12.26 21.20
C ASN A 67 1.39 11.50 19.96
N CYS A 68 1.48 10.18 20.06
CA CYS A 68 2.02 9.28 19.05
C CYS A 68 0.95 8.26 18.64
N ILE A 69 0.91 7.91 17.35
CA ILE A 69 0.17 6.74 16.89
C ILE A 69 1.12 5.60 16.57
N VAL A 70 0.73 4.38 16.90
CA VAL A 70 1.52 3.18 16.62
C VAL A 70 0.71 2.28 15.71
N HIS A 71 1.22 2.07 14.50
CA HIS A 71 0.69 1.08 13.58
C HIS A 71 1.25 -0.30 13.93
N CYS A 72 0.40 -1.17 14.43
CA CYS A 72 0.73 -2.55 14.73
C CYS A 72 0.24 -3.48 13.61
N THR A 73 1.01 -4.52 13.32
CA THR A 73 0.65 -5.57 12.34
C THR A 73 0.90 -6.96 12.94
N SER A 74 0.25 -7.97 12.36
CA SER A 74 0.42 -9.38 12.69
C SER A 74 1.86 -9.87 12.50
N ILE A 75 2.12 -11.10 12.94
CA ILE A 75 3.42 -11.77 12.73
C ILE A 75 3.57 -12.34 11.31
N ASP A 76 2.51 -12.41 10.49
CA ASP A 76 2.59 -12.90 9.12
C ASP A 76 3.52 -12.01 8.29
N PRO A 77 4.62 -12.54 7.70
CA PRO A 77 5.55 -11.75 6.92
C PRO A 77 4.93 -10.99 5.74
N LYS A 78 3.92 -11.55 5.06
CA LYS A 78 3.25 -10.94 3.91
C LYS A 78 2.44 -9.73 4.33
N VAL A 79 1.61 -9.92 5.35
CA VAL A 79 0.78 -8.85 5.93
C VAL A 79 1.66 -7.75 6.49
N CYS A 80 2.68 -8.13 7.24
CA CYS A 80 3.66 -7.21 7.81
C CYS A 80 4.41 -6.40 6.74
N THR A 81 4.78 -7.01 5.61
CA THR A 81 5.43 -6.33 4.47
C THR A 81 4.51 -5.27 3.88
N ASN A 82 3.24 -5.59 3.69
CA ASN A 82 2.24 -4.64 3.19
C ASN A 82 1.94 -3.51 4.19
N ALA A 83 1.86 -3.82 5.48
CA ALA A 83 1.70 -2.83 6.53
C ALA A 83 2.91 -1.87 6.60
N ALA A 84 4.13 -2.39 6.40
CA ALA A 84 5.35 -1.60 6.34
C ALA A 84 5.41 -0.73 5.07
N TRP A 85 4.93 -1.24 3.92
CA TRP A 85 4.74 -0.47 2.69
C TRP A 85 3.84 0.75 2.94
N LEU A 86 2.65 0.54 3.52
CA LEU A 86 1.72 1.61 3.87
C LEU A 86 2.32 2.61 4.85
N ALA A 87 2.97 2.11 5.91
CA ALA A 87 3.56 2.96 6.95
C ALA A 87 4.76 3.79 6.47
N GLY A 88 5.59 3.24 5.59
CA GLY A 88 6.70 3.97 4.99
C GLY A 88 6.19 5.11 4.10
N LEU A 89 5.26 4.79 3.18
CA LEU A 89 4.76 5.75 2.20
C LEU A 89 3.75 6.77 2.75
N SER A 90 3.14 6.52 3.90
CA SER A 90 2.26 7.51 4.53
C SER A 90 2.99 8.83 4.83
N SER A 91 4.29 8.76 5.13
CA SER A 91 5.11 9.95 5.34
C SER A 91 5.24 10.82 4.09
N ILE A 92 5.29 10.19 2.91
CA ILE A 92 5.28 10.84 1.59
C ILE A 92 3.90 11.42 1.30
N GLY A 93 2.84 10.63 1.51
CA GLY A 93 1.46 11.02 1.19
C GLY A 93 0.84 12.03 2.16
N CYS A 94 1.35 12.11 3.40
CA CYS A 94 0.97 13.12 4.38
C CYS A 94 1.82 14.39 4.31
N GLY A 95 2.79 14.47 3.38
CA GLY A 95 3.62 15.66 3.19
C GLY A 95 4.59 15.92 4.34
N TRP A 96 4.98 14.89 5.11
CA TRP A 96 5.90 15.06 6.24
C TRP A 96 7.34 15.32 5.79
N PHE A 97 7.66 14.99 4.55
CA PHE A 97 8.96 15.24 3.96
C PHE A 97 8.86 16.17 2.75
N HIS A 98 9.87 17.04 2.61
CA HIS A 98 10.02 17.92 1.46
C HIS A 98 10.16 17.07 0.18
N PRO A 99 9.63 17.51 -0.98
CA PRO A 99 9.75 16.76 -2.25
C PRO A 99 11.19 16.41 -2.65
N GLY A 100 12.17 17.21 -2.20
CA GLY A 100 13.61 16.96 -2.42
C GLY A 100 14.29 16.07 -1.37
N ALA A 101 13.56 15.56 -0.37
CA ALA A 101 14.11 14.67 0.63
C ALA A 101 14.38 13.29 0.02
N SER A 102 15.50 12.66 0.41
CA SER A 102 15.86 11.31 -0.01
C SER A 102 14.73 10.30 0.22
N ALA A 103 14.56 9.36 -0.70
CA ALA A 103 13.66 8.21 -0.52
C ALA A 103 13.91 7.46 0.80
N LEU A 104 15.13 7.52 1.34
CA LEU A 104 15.47 6.88 2.62
C LEU A 104 14.78 7.51 3.84
N PHE A 105 14.24 8.73 3.76
CA PHE A 105 13.51 9.33 4.87
C PHE A 105 12.20 8.59 5.19
N VAL A 106 11.62 7.85 4.24
CA VAL A 106 10.46 6.97 4.50
C VAL A 106 10.78 5.80 5.42
N LEU A 107 12.07 5.54 5.65
CA LEU A 107 12.52 4.51 6.57
C LEU A 107 12.53 5.00 8.02
N VAL A 108 12.37 6.30 8.28
CA VAL A 108 12.36 6.85 9.65
C VAL A 108 11.21 6.27 10.48
N PRO A 109 9.94 6.25 10.02
CA PRO A 109 8.86 5.54 10.74
C PRO A 109 9.13 4.03 10.91
N LEU A 110 9.96 3.47 10.03
CA LEU A 110 10.35 2.06 10.01
C LEU A 110 11.68 1.80 10.75
N SER A 111 12.28 2.77 11.45
CA SER A 111 13.62 2.59 12.02
C SER A 111 13.67 1.46 13.06
N SER A 112 12.61 1.30 13.85
CA SER A 112 12.43 0.19 14.80
C SER A 112 12.21 -1.15 14.09
N PHE A 113 11.67 -1.11 12.88
CA PHE A 113 11.35 -2.25 12.03
C PHE A 113 12.58 -2.79 11.26
N LEU A 114 13.42 -1.88 10.74
CA LEU A 114 14.63 -2.23 9.99
C LEU A 114 15.62 -3.07 10.78
N ARG A 115 15.62 -2.95 12.12
CA ARG A 115 16.51 -3.71 13.01
C ARG A 115 16.14 -5.20 13.08
N TRP A 116 14.90 -5.55 12.78
CA TRP A 116 14.38 -6.92 12.89
C TRP A 116 14.49 -7.75 11.61
N PHE A 117 14.70 -7.11 10.47
CA PHE A 117 14.70 -7.77 9.16
C PHE A 117 15.98 -7.46 8.41
N ALA A 118 17.04 -8.21 8.70
CA ALA A 118 18.34 -8.06 8.06
C ALA A 118 18.62 -9.08 6.94
N SER A 119 17.66 -9.93 6.54
CA SER A 119 17.97 -11.01 5.58
C SER A 119 16.96 -11.23 4.45
N ASP A 120 15.66 -11.44 4.70
CA ASP A 120 14.83 -12.08 3.63
C ASP A 120 13.39 -11.56 3.41
N VAL A 121 12.96 -10.51 4.13
CA VAL A 121 11.55 -10.02 4.05
C VAL A 121 11.39 -8.75 3.20
N PHE A 122 12.46 -8.34 2.54
CA PHE A 122 12.35 -7.21 1.64
C PHE A 122 11.62 -7.55 0.33
N CYS A 123 11.55 -8.82 -0.09
CA CYS A 123 10.94 -9.19 -1.38
C CYS A 123 9.40 -9.06 -1.36
N VAL A 124 8.89 -7.94 -1.86
CA VAL A 124 7.47 -7.60 -2.01
C VAL A 124 6.79 -8.42 -3.10
N LEU A 125 7.53 -8.80 -4.14
CA LEU A 125 7.00 -9.45 -5.33
C LEU A 125 7.77 -10.75 -5.59
N LYS A 126 7.15 -11.91 -5.39
CA LYS A 126 7.46 -13.10 -6.18
C LYS A 126 6.48 -13.11 -7.34
N GLN A 127 6.78 -12.35 -8.38
CA GLN A 127 5.90 -12.20 -9.54
C GLN A 127 5.66 -13.58 -10.16
N SER A 128 4.49 -14.17 -9.98
CA SER A 128 4.18 -15.42 -10.63
C SER A 128 3.69 -15.13 -12.04
N ILE A 129 4.51 -15.43 -13.03
CA ILE A 129 4.06 -15.51 -14.43
C ILE A 129 3.73 -16.98 -14.67
N GLY A 130 2.44 -17.32 -14.71
CA GLY A 130 1.96 -18.71 -14.81
C GLY A 130 1.84 -19.43 -13.46
N GLU A 131 1.88 -20.76 -13.45
CA GLU A 131 1.76 -21.60 -12.23
C GLU A 131 3.10 -21.79 -11.47
N THR A 132 4.05 -20.87 -11.63
CA THR A 132 5.41 -21.01 -11.06
C THR A 132 5.81 -19.86 -10.15
N VAL A 133 6.55 -20.19 -9.10
CA VAL A 133 7.07 -19.19 -8.15
C VAL A 133 8.31 -18.54 -8.76
N SER A 134 8.32 -17.21 -8.90
CA SER A 134 9.48 -16.49 -9.41
C SER A 134 10.66 -16.52 -8.43
N ASN A 135 11.86 -16.61 -9.01
CA ASN A 135 13.14 -16.49 -8.32
C ASN A 135 13.65 -15.03 -8.25
N PHE A 136 12.89 -14.08 -8.80
CA PHE A 136 13.19 -12.66 -8.77
C PHE A 136 12.29 -11.95 -7.76
N GLY A 137 12.90 -11.19 -6.84
CA GLY A 137 12.23 -10.43 -5.79
C GLY A 137 12.50 -8.93 -5.91
N VAL A 138 11.47 -8.11 -5.74
CA VAL A 138 11.59 -6.64 -5.65
C VAL A 138 11.59 -6.21 -4.19
N SER A 139 12.56 -5.42 -3.73
CA SER A 139 12.63 -5.04 -2.32
C SER A 139 11.62 -3.93 -1.93
N LEU A 140 11.18 -3.84 -0.67
CA LEU A 140 10.43 -2.67 -0.18
C LEU A 140 11.20 -1.37 -0.44
N LEU A 141 12.53 -1.41 -0.29
CA LEU A 141 13.39 -0.27 -0.59
C LEU A 141 13.34 0.11 -2.07
N ASP A 142 13.30 -0.86 -2.98
CA ASP A 142 13.14 -0.60 -4.41
C ASP A 142 11.76 0.01 -4.70
N CYS A 143 10.69 -0.50 -4.07
CA CYS A 143 9.37 0.09 -4.20
C CYS A 143 9.32 1.53 -3.68
N PHE A 144 9.97 1.83 -2.55
CA PHE A 144 10.08 3.20 -2.02
C PHE A 144 10.86 4.14 -2.94
N LYS A 145 11.99 3.67 -3.50
CA LYS A 145 12.75 4.42 -4.50
C LYS A 145 11.92 4.68 -5.76
N ALA A 146 11.15 3.69 -6.20
CA ALA A 146 10.28 3.80 -7.36
C ALA A 146 9.21 4.89 -7.17
N ILE A 147 8.53 4.92 -6.01
CA ILE A 147 7.54 5.96 -5.70
C ILE A 147 8.20 7.34 -5.58
N HIS A 148 9.37 7.44 -4.96
CA HIS A 148 10.12 8.70 -4.90
C HIS A 148 10.44 9.24 -6.29
N LEU A 149 10.95 8.38 -7.19
CA LEU A 149 11.24 8.76 -8.57
C LEU A 149 9.97 9.11 -9.34
N ALA A 150 8.89 8.33 -9.19
CA ALA A 150 7.61 8.59 -9.83
C ALA A 150 7.04 9.96 -9.44
N ARG A 151 7.18 10.38 -8.18
CA ARG A 151 6.80 11.74 -7.75
C ARG A 151 7.69 12.82 -8.36
N LYS A 152 9.01 12.59 -8.39
CA LYS A 152 9.97 13.54 -8.97
C LYS A 152 9.68 13.79 -10.46
N GLU A 153 9.34 12.74 -11.20
CA GLU A 153 9.00 12.79 -12.62
C GLU A 153 7.52 13.10 -12.89
N LEU A 154 6.75 13.46 -11.86
CA LEU A 154 5.32 13.81 -11.95
C LEU A 154 4.45 12.70 -12.58
N PHE A 155 4.84 11.44 -12.40
CA PHE A 155 4.00 10.29 -12.79
C PHE A 155 2.84 10.11 -11.83
N PHE A 156 2.98 10.62 -10.60
CA PHE A 156 2.00 10.46 -9.56
C PHE A 156 1.92 11.67 -8.62
N ASP A 157 0.69 12.13 -8.35
CA ASP A 157 0.39 13.15 -7.35
C ASP A 157 -0.91 12.81 -6.59
N PHE A 158 -0.81 12.66 -5.28
CA PHE A 158 -1.97 12.42 -4.40
C PHE A 158 -2.94 13.61 -4.35
N SER A 159 -2.53 14.83 -4.71
CA SER A 159 -3.40 15.99 -4.65
C SER A 159 -4.51 15.96 -5.70
N ASN A 160 -4.25 15.28 -6.82
CA ASN A 160 -5.16 15.13 -7.96
C ASN A 160 -5.54 13.66 -8.22
N PHE A 161 -5.34 12.80 -7.22
CA PHE A 161 -5.65 11.38 -7.34
C PHE A 161 -7.10 11.12 -6.92
N ASP A 162 -7.89 10.51 -7.81
CA ASP A 162 -9.25 10.06 -7.54
C ASP A 162 -9.26 8.54 -7.28
N PRO A 163 -9.42 8.10 -6.01
CA PRO A 163 -9.47 6.67 -5.67
C PRO A 163 -10.72 5.98 -6.23
N GLU A 164 -11.84 6.69 -6.39
CA GLU A 164 -13.09 6.10 -6.86
C GLU A 164 -13.02 5.84 -8.37
N GLU A 165 -12.44 6.76 -9.14
CA GLU A 165 -12.17 6.56 -10.56
C GLU A 165 -11.19 5.40 -10.79
N TYR A 166 -10.09 5.36 -10.01
CA TYR A 166 -9.11 4.27 -10.07
C TYR A 166 -9.77 2.90 -9.81
N GLU A 167 -10.52 2.78 -8.70
CA GLU A 167 -11.19 1.53 -8.31
C GLU A 167 -12.33 1.15 -9.26
N PHE A 168 -12.95 2.14 -9.92
CA PHE A 168 -13.95 1.89 -10.95
C PHE A 168 -13.33 1.21 -12.17
N PHE A 169 -12.26 1.79 -12.74
CA PHE A 169 -11.65 1.29 -13.98
C PHE A 169 -10.74 0.08 -13.80
N GLU A 170 -10.25 -0.19 -12.57
CA GLU A 170 -9.54 -1.44 -12.24
C GLU A 170 -10.42 -2.69 -12.48
N LYS A 171 -11.75 -2.56 -12.40
CA LYS A 171 -12.65 -3.71 -12.52
C LYS A 171 -12.75 -4.22 -13.95
N VAL A 172 -12.83 -5.55 -14.09
CA VAL A 172 -12.97 -6.25 -15.38
C VAL A 172 -14.21 -5.81 -16.15
N GLU A 173 -15.34 -5.62 -15.47
CA GLU A 173 -16.57 -5.10 -16.08
C GLU A 173 -16.45 -3.68 -16.64
N ASN A 174 -15.48 -2.90 -16.16
CA ASN A 174 -15.31 -1.49 -16.49
C ASN A 174 -14.08 -1.21 -17.38
N GLY A 175 -13.35 -2.24 -17.77
CA GLY A 175 -12.27 -2.15 -18.76
C GLY A 175 -10.92 -2.67 -18.28
N ASP A 176 -10.77 -2.98 -16.99
CA ASP A 176 -9.53 -3.50 -16.38
C ASP A 176 -8.29 -2.74 -16.88
N PHE A 177 -8.26 -1.45 -16.53
CA PHE A 177 -7.15 -0.59 -16.89
C PHE A 177 -6.69 0.30 -15.75
N ASN A 178 -5.41 0.67 -15.82
CA ASN A 178 -4.81 1.65 -14.94
C ASN A 178 -4.00 2.66 -15.76
N VAL A 179 -4.13 3.94 -15.41
CA VAL A 179 -3.24 5.00 -15.90
C VAL A 179 -1.92 4.89 -15.14
N ILE A 180 -0.84 4.49 -15.82
CA ILE A 180 0.47 4.26 -15.19
C ILE A 180 1.26 5.57 -15.09
N THR A 181 1.15 6.40 -16.12
CA THR A 181 1.72 7.76 -16.19
C THR A 181 0.78 8.64 -17.00
N PRO A 182 0.97 9.97 -17.05
CA PRO A 182 0.19 10.84 -17.94
C PRO A 182 0.24 10.47 -19.43
N LYS A 183 1.16 9.58 -19.85
CA LYS A 183 1.35 9.17 -21.25
C LYS A 183 1.02 7.70 -21.51
N PHE A 184 0.79 6.89 -20.48
CA PHE A 184 0.67 5.44 -20.62
C PHE A 184 -0.48 4.90 -19.80
N ILE A 185 -1.31 4.09 -20.47
CA ILE A 185 -2.39 3.30 -19.88
C ILE A 185 -2.06 1.84 -20.14
N ALA A 186 -2.21 1.00 -19.12
CA ALA A 186 -2.15 -0.44 -19.25
C ALA A 186 -3.56 -1.01 -19.08
N PHE A 187 -3.99 -1.89 -19.98
CA PHE A 187 -5.35 -2.44 -19.98
C PHE A 187 -5.38 -3.86 -20.53
N SER A 188 -6.40 -4.62 -20.12
CA SER A 188 -6.65 -5.97 -20.65
C SER A 188 -7.17 -5.96 -22.08
N ASN A 189 -6.88 -7.04 -22.83
CA ASN A 189 -7.21 -7.10 -24.25
C ASN A 189 -8.74 -7.04 -24.48
N PRO A 190 -9.23 -6.11 -25.32
CA PRO A 190 -10.64 -6.06 -25.67
C PRO A 190 -11.11 -7.30 -26.43
N THR A 191 -12.35 -7.69 -26.19
CA THR A 191 -13.01 -8.81 -26.87
C THR A 191 -14.13 -8.27 -27.77
N ALA A 192 -14.30 -8.91 -28.94
CA ALA A 192 -15.39 -8.56 -29.86
C ALA A 192 -16.77 -8.90 -29.26
N VAL A 193 -16.82 -9.90 -28.38
CA VAL A 193 -18.04 -10.39 -27.74
C VAL A 193 -18.06 -9.94 -26.28
N ARG A 194 -19.24 -9.49 -25.84
CA ARG A 194 -19.51 -9.21 -24.43
C ARG A 194 -19.82 -10.53 -23.72
N THR A 195 -19.01 -10.88 -22.72
CA THR A 195 -19.08 -12.16 -22.01
C THR A 195 -19.52 -11.94 -20.58
N GLU A 196 -20.32 -12.85 -20.04
CA GLU A 196 -20.68 -12.87 -18.62
C GLU A 196 -19.47 -13.38 -17.80
N ILE A 197 -19.01 -12.57 -16.85
CA ILE A 197 -17.83 -12.88 -16.01
C ILE A 197 -18.25 -13.46 -14.65
N CYS A 198 -19.41 -13.06 -14.15
CA CYS A 198 -20.11 -13.63 -13.00
C CYS A 198 -21.61 -13.32 -13.14
N PRO A 199 -22.51 -13.97 -12.37
CA PRO A 199 -23.96 -13.87 -12.59
C PRO A 199 -24.46 -12.42 -12.68
N GLY A 200 -24.96 -12.03 -13.84
CA GLY A 200 -25.50 -10.68 -14.10
C GLY A 200 -24.45 -9.60 -14.41
N VAL A 201 -23.15 -9.92 -14.41
CA VAL A 201 -22.06 -8.98 -14.69
C VAL A 201 -21.35 -9.39 -15.98
N PHE A 202 -21.16 -8.42 -16.86
CA PHE A 202 -20.65 -8.66 -18.21
C PHE A 202 -19.51 -7.72 -18.56
N SER A 203 -18.52 -8.22 -19.30
CA SER A 203 -17.37 -7.44 -19.76
C SER A 203 -17.08 -7.62 -21.25
N LYS A 204 -16.42 -6.63 -21.85
CA LYS A 204 -15.82 -6.67 -23.20
C LYS A 204 -14.30 -6.72 -23.16
N VAL A 205 -13.71 -7.06 -22.02
CA VAL A 205 -12.27 -7.30 -21.91
C VAL A 205 -12.01 -8.72 -21.41
N SER A 206 -10.91 -9.31 -21.86
CA SER A 206 -10.49 -10.62 -21.39
C SER A 206 -9.92 -10.49 -19.98
N GLY A 207 -10.57 -11.07 -18.97
CA GLY A 207 -10.07 -11.08 -17.61
C GLY A 207 -10.79 -12.12 -16.76
N LYS A 208 -10.11 -12.61 -15.73
CA LYS A 208 -10.76 -13.26 -14.59
C LYS A 208 -10.99 -12.17 -13.54
N GLN A 209 -12.16 -12.14 -12.90
CA GLN A 209 -12.28 -11.33 -11.68
C GLN A 209 -11.29 -11.89 -10.63
N ARG A 210 -10.62 -10.97 -9.94
CA ARG A 210 -9.79 -11.28 -8.78
C ARG A 210 -10.66 -11.70 -7.60
#